data_AF-A0A7J9TN94-F1
#
_entry.id   AF-A0A7J9TN94-F1
#
_cell.length_a   1.000
_cell.length_b   1.000
_cell.length_c   1.000
_cell.angle_alpha   90.00
_cell.angle_beta   90.00
_cell.angle_gamma   90.00
#
_symmetry.space_group_name_H-M   'P 1'
#
loop_
_entity.id
_entity.type
_entity.pdbx_description
1 polymer ?
#
loop_
_entity_poly.entity_id
_entity_poly.type
_entity_poly.pdbx_seq_one_letter_code
_entity_poly.pdbx_strand_id
1 'polypeptide(L)'
;MVKTNSAARFIKKVNKSTMPVIYSKDKSGNVKTEIYGELIEDKVYGKKSRVLVCYNPDLMEQKCDNLDRKVDMVTQMVENGGTLEEVNELMRLFNLF
;
A
#
# COMPACT_ATOMS: atom_id res chain seq x y z
N MET A 1 -22.01 11.76 2.32
CA MET A 1 -20.55 11.53 2.25
C MET A 1 -20.04 11.16 3.63
N VAL A 2 -19.85 9.87 3.92
CA VAL A 2 -19.28 9.44 5.21
C VAL A 2 -17.80 9.84 5.18
N LYS A 3 -17.40 10.79 6.02
CA LYS A 3 -15.98 11.07 6.27
C LYS A 3 -15.41 9.79 6.91
N THR A 4 -14.84 8.91 6.08
CA THR A 4 -14.05 7.78 6.54
C THR A 4 -12.91 8.37 7.35
N ASN A 5 -13.04 8.35 8.68
CA ASN A 5 -11.94 8.66 9.59
C ASN A 5 -10.80 7.71 9.20
N SER A 6 -9.81 8.25 8.51
CA SER A 6 -8.90 7.50 7.66
C SER A 6 -8.15 6.44 8.46
N ALA A 7 -7.99 5.24 7.89
CA ALA A 7 -7.21 4.15 8.48
C ALA A 7 -5.81 4.61 8.95
N ALA A 8 -5.27 5.65 8.30
CA ALA A 8 -4.03 6.34 8.66
C ALA A 8 -3.93 6.74 10.14
N ARG A 9 -5.05 7.09 10.81
CA ARG A 9 -5.03 7.50 12.23
C ARG A 9 -4.65 6.37 13.18
N PHE A 10 -4.97 5.13 12.83
CA PHE A 10 -4.63 3.95 13.62
C PHE A 10 -3.22 3.46 13.29
N ILE A 11 -2.85 3.52 12.01
CA ILE A 11 -1.52 3.11 11.53
C ILE A 11 -0.41 3.95 12.18
N LYS A 12 -0.64 5.26 12.38
CA LYS A 12 0.34 6.15 13.05
C LYS A 12 0.56 5.82 14.54
N LYS A 13 -0.29 5.00 15.16
CA LYS A 13 -0.21 4.66 16.60
C LYS A 13 0.56 3.38 16.87
N VAL A 14 0.87 2.59 15.84
CA VAL A 14 1.59 1.32 15.96
C VAL A 14 2.97 1.44 15.33
N ASN A 15 3.97 0.85 15.96
CA ASN A 15 5.32 0.80 15.41
C ASN A 15 5.51 -0.53 14.65
N LYS A 16 5.53 -0.45 13.31
CA LYS A 16 5.65 -1.63 12.44
C LYS A 16 6.83 -2.54 12.79
N SER A 17 7.96 -1.95 13.21
CA SER A 17 9.19 -2.70 13.53
C SER A 17 9.09 -3.55 14.79
N THR A 18 8.08 -3.31 15.64
CA THR A 18 7.88 -4.03 16.90
C THR A 18 6.61 -4.89 16.90
N MET A 19 5.85 -4.90 15.80
CA MET A 19 4.61 -5.68 15.72
C MET A 19 4.92 -7.18 15.70
N PRO A 20 4.25 -8.01 16.52
CA PRO A 20 4.45 -9.45 16.49
C PRO A 20 3.85 -10.08 15.24
N VAL A 21 4.43 -11.20 14.79
CA VAL A 21 3.84 -12.04 13.74
C VAL A 21 2.55 -12.66 14.28
N ILE A 22 1.43 -12.38 13.63
CA ILE A 22 0.12 -12.96 13.98
C ILE A 22 -0.32 -14.06 13.01
N TYR A 23 0.30 -14.12 11.84
CA TYR A 23 0.06 -15.15 10.84
C TYR A 23 1.32 -15.38 10.04
N SER A 24 1.59 -16.65 9.74
CA SER A 24 2.70 -17.04 8.91
C SER A 24 2.33 -18.26 8.07
N LYS A 25 2.67 -18.23 6.79
CA LYS A 25 2.42 -19.34 5.86
C LYS A 25 3.54 -19.45 4.85
N ASP A 26 4.01 -20.68 4.66
CA ASP A 26 5.01 -21.01 3.64
C ASP A 26 4.34 -20.96 2.25
N LYS A 27 4.98 -20.26 1.30
CA LYS A 27 4.50 -20.18 -0.09
C LYS A 27 5.17 -21.25 -0.95
N SER A 28 6.50 -21.17 -1.08
CA SER A 28 7.34 -22.11 -1.83
C SER A 28 8.81 -21.84 -1.53
N GLY A 29 9.63 -22.90 -1.39
CA GLY A 29 11.04 -22.78 -1.02
C GLY A 29 11.26 -22.06 0.30
N ASN A 30 12.22 -21.13 0.34
CA ASN A 30 12.54 -20.27 1.50
C ASN A 30 11.66 -19.01 1.61
N VAL A 31 10.57 -18.91 0.83
CA VAL A 31 9.69 -17.72 0.83
C VAL A 31 8.49 -17.97 1.74
N LYS A 32 8.35 -17.10 2.74
CA LYS A 32 7.31 -17.16 3.77
C LYS A 32 6.53 -15.85 3.79
N THR A 33 5.20 -15.95 3.78
CA THR A 33 4.35 -14.79 4.03
C THR A 33 4.18 -14.63 5.53
N GLU A 34 4.50 -13.44 6.03
CA GLU A 34 4.27 -13.06 7.42
C GLU A 34 3.35 -11.85 7.49
N ILE A 35 2.33 -11.93 8.33
CA ILE A 35 1.47 -10.80 8.67
C ILE A 35 1.73 -10.45 10.11
N TYR A 36 2.07 -9.19 10.33
CA TYR A 36 2.34 -8.61 11.64
C TYR A 36 1.09 -7.90 12.14
N GLY A 37 0.80 -7.97 13.43
CA GLY A 37 -0.45 -7.46 13.98
C GLY A 37 -0.30 -6.93 15.40
N GLU A 38 -0.89 -5.78 15.68
CA GLU A 38 -0.95 -5.20 17.02
C GLU A 38 -2.37 -4.76 17.33
N LEU A 39 -2.81 -5.08 18.53
CA LEU A 39 -4.14 -4.73 19.00
C LEU A 39 -4.08 -3.47 19.85
N ILE A 40 -4.81 -2.44 19.43
CA ILE A 40 -4.90 -1.16 20.13
C ILE A 40 -6.32 -0.89 20.61
N GLU A 41 -6.47 -0.11 21.68
CA GLU A 41 -7.77 0.42 22.10
C GLU A 41 -7.94 1.85 21.61
N ASP A 42 -9.05 2.14 20.92
CA ASP A 42 -9.30 3.47 20.39
C ASP A 42 -10.81 3.74 20.21
N LYS A 43 -11.16 5.00 19.94
CA LYS A 43 -12.54 5.43 19.71
C LYS A 43 -12.90 5.28 18.23
N VAL A 44 -13.78 4.33 17.93
CA VAL A 44 -14.33 4.07 16.60
C VAL A 44 -15.80 4.49 16.62
N TYR A 45 -16.18 5.43 15.76
CA TYR A 45 -17.56 5.97 15.68
C TYR A 45 -18.16 6.35 17.05
N GLY A 46 -17.37 7.01 17.90
CA GLY A 46 -17.85 7.45 19.21
C GLY A 46 -17.75 6.41 20.33
N LYS A 47 -17.42 5.15 20.01
CA LYS A 47 -17.39 4.04 20.97
C LYS A 47 -15.96 3.55 21.18
N LYS A 48 -15.61 3.20 22.43
CA LYS A 48 -14.33 2.56 22.76
C LYS A 48 -14.35 1.14 22.17
N SER A 49 -13.36 0.83 21.34
CA SER A 49 -13.26 -0.45 20.63
C SER A 49 -11.83 -0.95 20.64
N ARG A 50 -11.66 -2.27 20.54
CA ARG A 50 -10.39 -2.91 20.26
C ARG A 50 -10.22 -2.98 18.73
N VAL A 51 -9.11 -2.44 18.22
CA VAL A 51 -8.79 -2.37 16.80
C VAL A 51 -7.54 -3.21 16.56
N LEU A 52 -7.63 -4.19 15.67
CA LEU A 52 -6.47 -4.92 15.19
C LEU A 52 -5.88 -4.17 13.99
N VAL A 53 -4.65 -3.71 14.11
CA VAL A 53 -3.89 -3.13 13.01
C VAL A 53 -2.98 -4.21 12.46
N CYS A 54 -3.09 -4.51 11.17
CA CYS A 54 -2.26 -5.52 10.50
C CYS A 54 -1.33 -4.87 9.48
N TYR A 55 -0.13 -5.44 9.35
CA TYR A 55 0.88 -5.09 8.36
C TYR A 55 1.31 -6.35 7.60
N ASN A 56 1.27 -6.30 6.27
CA ASN A 56 1.69 -7.38 5.39
C ASN A 56 2.71 -6.81 4.39
N PRO A 57 4.01 -7.13 4.51
CA PRO A 57 5.05 -6.67 3.59
C PRO A 57 4.80 -7.11 2.14
N ASP A 58 4.30 -8.33 1.93
CA ASP A 58 4.02 -8.86 0.59
C ASP A 58 3.00 -7.99 -0.17
N LEU A 59 2.03 -7.40 0.55
CA LEU A 59 1.06 -6.48 -0.05
C LEU A 59 1.66 -5.12 -0.40
N MET A 60 2.77 -4.73 0.22
CA MET A 60 3.50 -3.52 -0.17
C MET A 60 4.31 -3.77 -1.45
N GLU A 61 5.01 -4.90 -1.53
CA GLU A 61 5.73 -5.30 -2.75
C GLU A 61 4.75 -5.48 -3.93
N GLN A 62 3.60 -6.13 -3.69
CA GLN A 62 2.57 -6.27 -4.73
C GLN A 62 1.88 -4.95 -5.12
N LYS A 63 1.93 -3.92 -4.26
CA LYS A 63 1.07 -2.75 -4.46
C LYS A 63 1.51 -1.81 -5.56
N CYS A 64 2.73 -1.91 -6.08
CA CYS A 64 3.14 -0.99 -7.14
C CYS A 64 3.95 -1.57 -8.29
N ASP A 65 4.27 -2.87 -8.40
CA ASP A 65 4.97 -3.35 -9.62
C ASP A 65 4.31 -2.91 -10.94
N ASN A 66 2.97 -2.91 -10.98
CA ASN A 66 2.23 -2.46 -12.17
C ASN A 66 2.19 -0.91 -12.28
N LEU A 67 2.12 -0.20 -11.16
CA LEU A 67 2.15 1.26 -11.16
C LEU A 67 3.55 1.79 -11.49
N ASP A 68 4.58 1.23 -10.86
CA ASP A 68 6.00 1.48 -11.07
C ASP A 68 6.37 1.21 -12.53
N ARG A 69 5.96 0.06 -13.11
CA ARG A 69 6.16 -0.18 -14.55
C ARG A 69 5.50 0.88 -15.45
N LYS A 70 4.28 1.32 -15.11
CA LYS A 70 3.58 2.37 -15.87
C LYS A 70 4.30 3.71 -15.75
N VAL A 71 4.79 4.05 -14.57
CA VAL A 71 5.58 5.27 -14.31
C VAL A 71 6.93 5.20 -15.03
N ASP A 72 7.59 4.04 -15.03
CA ASP A 72 8.85 3.81 -15.74
C ASP A 72 8.67 3.98 -17.25
N MET A 73 7.59 3.44 -17.82
CA MET A 73 7.28 3.62 -19.25
C MET A 73 7.06 5.08 -19.63
N VAL A 74 6.38 5.85 -18.76
CA VAL A 74 6.18 7.29 -18.97
C VAL A 74 7.52 8.03 -18.85
N THR A 75 8.34 7.69 -17.86
CA THR A 75 9.67 8.28 -17.66
C THR A 75 10.57 8.05 -18.87
N GLN A 76 10.63 6.81 -19.38
CA GLN A 76 11.38 6.48 -20.58
C GLN A 76 10.89 7.24 -21.82
N MET A 77 9.58 7.44 -21.97
CA MET A 77 9.04 8.22 -23.10
C MET A 77 9.52 9.67 -23.05
N VAL A 78 9.58 10.27 -21.86
CA VAL A 78 10.12 11.63 -21.66
C VAL A 78 11.61 11.68 -21.96
N GLU A 79 12.40 10.73 -21.43
CA GLU A 79 13.86 10.67 -21.63
C GLU A 79 14.25 10.46 -23.09
N ASN A 80 13.45 9.71 -23.85
CA ASN A 80 13.66 9.48 -25.28
C ASN A 80 13.17 10.63 -26.18
N GLY A 81 12.71 11.74 -25.60
CA GLY A 81 12.30 12.94 -26.34
C GLY A 81 10.87 12.87 -26.90
N GLY A 82 10.00 12.05 -26.31
CA GLY A 82 8.58 11.99 -26.66
C GLY A 82 7.90 13.35 -26.50
N THR A 83 6.96 13.62 -27.38
CA THR A 83 6.21 14.88 -27.38
C THR A 83 5.24 14.95 -26.20
N LEU A 84 4.87 16.18 -25.81
CA LEU A 84 3.92 16.39 -24.72
C LEU A 84 2.56 15.70 -24.97
N GLU A 85 2.12 15.61 -26.22
CA GLU A 85 0.87 14.95 -26.61
C GLU A 85 0.96 13.43 -26.40
N GLU A 86 2.05 12.79 -26.82
CA GLU A 86 2.27 11.36 -26.64
C GLU A 86 2.39 10.97 -25.16
N VAL A 87 3.12 11.76 -24.36
CA VAL A 87 3.25 11.53 -22.92
C VAL A 87 1.89 11.68 -22.24
N ASN A 88 1.09 12.69 -22.61
CA ASN A 88 -0.25 12.89 -22.06
C ASN A 88 -1.22 11.77 -22.45
N GLU A 89 -1.15 11.27 -23.68
CA GLU A 89 -1.96 10.12 -24.12
C GLU A 89 -1.59 8.85 -23.35
N LEU A 90 -0.30 8.59 -23.16
CA LEU A 90 0.20 7.43 -22.40
C LEU A 90 -0.23 7.50 -20.92
N MET A 91 -0.10 8.66 -20.29
CA MET A 91 -0.53 8.85 -18.91
C MET A 91 -2.06 8.72 -18.75
N ARG A 92 -2.87 9.12 -19.75
CA ARG A 92 -4.32 8.86 -19.79
C ARG A 92 -4.64 7.38 -19.91
N LEU A 93 -3.96 6.65 -20.80
CA LEU A 93 -4.12 5.19 -20.95
C LEU A 93 -3.84 4.45 -19.62
N PHE A 94 -2.91 4.98 -18.83
CA PHE A 94 -2.54 4.42 -17.54
C PHE A 94 -3.37 4.93 -16.35
N ASN A 95 -4.28 5.88 -16.55
CA ASN A 95 -5.06 6.57 -15.52
C ASN A 95 -4.16 7.16 -14.42
N LEU A 96 -3.07 7.83 -14.82
CA LEU A 96 -2.11 8.44 -13.89
C LEU A 96 -2.50 9.87 -13.46
N PHE A 97 -3.62 10.40 -13.97
CA PHE A 97 -4.30 11.61 -13.52
C PHE A 97 -5.78 11.61 -13.94
#